data_AF-A0A8S3WGU8-F1
#
_entry.id   AF-A0A8S3WGU8-F1
#
_cell.length_a   1.000
_cell.length_b   1.000
_cell.length_c   1.000
_cell.angle_alpha   90.00
_cell.angle_beta   90.00
_cell.angle_gamma   90.00
#
_symmetry.space_group_name_H-M   'P 1'
#
loop_
_entity.id
_entity.type
_entity.pdbx_description
1 polymer ?
#
loop_
_entity_poly.entity_id
_entity_poly.type
_entity_poly.pdbx_seq_one_letter_code
_entity_poly.pdbx_strand_id
1 'polypeptide(L)'
;MDKEENTNLDVEYKRYLQILKPYLEQLLDQEDIQLCNAWIQRLSDCKAEEKIVRNKYLFMLCFQLAKGVLSEPFNDHPPSNELPVLLEEESSEDSFSELDCPVRNSENNNTEIFSNNSKSLADTAFQSNNSGITVCSSKVVTNLTEPNQEMQDIKALTENLLFSSNSTLANYLCLPEIFKDLSNITDSEDDVYSRVNKLVEKLREIKNQNAMLRNELQILKEGYKIEKDISSGLQRDVLQIHCATNTTISVCNSDSQTNYVNCNCKTMVAELKEKLDNFNELKILEIEKLKYEHESDVLRAKTSIREEIQNHYERKLHNIKEEYELKIKETSNKHEAEIRQLKTIHDEILIEKENAIALKNKEIANLRADLEEIKAHNSILRNSFVKNSTDFTSETFKEKAQELERRLYKTEKSKSKHAKVYQIQIASIQREKNLLESTLHLQLLKQRTELITELTEENQKELTNTMEKLEEKYKEIVANVQAAAIQRRMQDQKALETIIQTLYRNRLSRSATYTAGEKFNSKPIKIQNDKRDEFHLFKCCNRETFDDKNVQVANLEDSLLTGFCLDEAKLEELFERVHIPQRDTGEDPLNS
;
A
#
# COMPACT_ATOMS: atom_id res chain seq x y z
N MET A 1 37.11 -0.36 -34.71
CA MET A 1 36.20 0.39 -33.84
C MET A 1 36.15 1.79 -34.40
N ASP A 2 35.01 2.16 -34.94
CA ASP A 2 34.86 3.45 -35.61
C ASP A 2 34.94 4.56 -34.56
N LYS A 3 35.52 5.71 -34.90
CA LYS A 3 35.65 6.84 -33.97
C LYS A 3 34.31 7.24 -33.35
N GLU A 4 33.22 7.02 -34.08
CA GLU A 4 31.85 7.27 -33.67
C GLU A 4 31.36 6.31 -32.57
N GLU A 5 31.68 5.02 -32.67
CA GLU A 5 31.37 4.03 -31.61
C GLU A 5 32.06 4.39 -30.30
N ASN A 6 33.32 4.81 -30.38
CA ASN A 6 34.11 5.20 -29.22
C ASN A 6 33.53 6.43 -28.51
N THR A 7 33.03 7.42 -29.28
CA THR A 7 32.33 8.58 -28.71
C THR A 7 31.01 8.22 -28.05
N ASN A 8 30.27 7.25 -28.60
CA ASN A 8 29.02 6.77 -28.03
C ASN A 8 29.24 6.11 -26.66
N LEU A 9 30.29 5.29 -26.54
CA LEU A 9 30.65 4.64 -25.27
C LEU A 9 30.98 5.64 -24.15
N ASP A 10 31.56 6.80 -24.46
CA ASP A 10 31.82 7.85 -23.47
C ASP A 10 30.56 8.62 -23.07
N VAL A 11 29.60 8.78 -23.98
CA VAL A 11 28.28 9.35 -23.65
C VAL A 11 27.52 8.41 -22.70
N GLU A 12 27.55 7.11 -22.98
CA GLU A 12 26.93 6.10 -22.13
C GLU A 12 27.57 6.05 -20.73
N TYR A 13 28.90 6.11 -20.65
CA TYR A 13 29.61 6.22 -19.38
C TYR A 13 29.15 7.42 -18.53
N LYS A 14 29.07 8.61 -19.13
CA LYS A 14 28.58 9.82 -18.45
C LYS A 14 27.14 9.66 -17.97
N ARG A 15 26.30 9.00 -18.77
CA ARG A 15 24.91 8.72 -18.40
C ARG A 15 24.83 7.82 -17.17
N TYR A 16 25.61 6.75 -17.12
CA TYR A 16 25.63 5.87 -15.94
C TYR A 16 26.17 6.57 -14.70
N LEU A 17 27.19 7.44 -14.81
CA LEU A 17 27.64 8.24 -13.66
C LEU A 17 26.54 9.17 -13.10
N GLN A 18 25.72 9.77 -13.97
CA GLN A 18 24.59 10.59 -13.52
C GLN A 18 23.53 9.76 -12.79
N ILE A 19 23.30 8.52 -13.23
CA ILE A 19 22.38 7.59 -12.58
C ILE A 19 22.94 7.10 -11.24
N LEU A 20 24.25 6.86 -11.16
CA LEU A 20 24.94 6.32 -9.98
C LEU A 20 24.95 7.32 -8.80
N LYS A 21 25.09 8.61 -9.09
CA LYS A 21 25.24 9.67 -8.08
C LYS A 21 24.20 9.64 -6.93
N PRO A 22 22.88 9.62 -7.18
CA PRO A 22 21.89 9.58 -6.10
C PRO A 22 21.97 8.29 -5.26
N TYR A 23 22.39 7.17 -5.83
CA TYR A 23 22.54 5.92 -5.07
C TYR A 23 23.75 5.98 -4.12
N LEU A 24 24.85 6.62 -4.53
CA LEU A 24 26.02 6.81 -3.66
C LEU A 24 25.70 7.73 -2.47
N GLU A 25 24.88 8.76 -2.68
CA GLU A 25 24.44 9.67 -1.62
C GLU A 25 23.53 8.99 -0.58
N GLN A 26 22.90 7.86 -0.94
CA GLN A 26 22.02 7.08 -0.06
C GLN A 26 22.75 6.00 0.74
N LEU A 27 24.00 5.68 0.38
CA LEU A 27 24.79 4.70 1.13
C LEU A 27 25.14 5.26 2.51
N LEU A 28 24.93 4.43 3.54
CA LEU A 28 25.25 4.78 4.93
C LEU A 28 26.59 4.19 5.38
N ASP A 29 27.01 3.08 4.77
CA ASP A 29 28.25 2.42 5.12
C ASP A 29 29.44 3.10 4.45
N GLN A 30 30.39 3.54 5.28
CA GLN A 30 31.58 4.22 4.83
C GLN A 30 32.52 3.32 4.02
N GLU A 31 32.52 2.01 4.30
CA GLU A 31 33.35 1.03 3.58
C GLU A 31 32.81 0.82 2.15
N ASP A 32 31.50 0.65 2.00
CA ASP A 32 30.83 0.53 0.71
C ASP A 32 31.02 1.78 -0.16
N ILE A 33 30.93 2.97 0.45
CA ILE A 33 31.21 4.24 -0.23
C ILE A 33 32.66 4.27 -0.75
N GLN A 34 33.62 3.83 0.06
CA GLN A 34 35.03 3.79 -0.34
C GLN A 34 35.28 2.79 -1.48
N LEU A 35 34.67 1.60 -1.40
CA LEU A 35 34.75 0.58 -2.46
C LEU A 35 34.14 1.10 -3.77
N CYS A 36 32.93 1.68 -3.72
CA CYS A 36 32.29 2.26 -4.89
C CYS A 36 33.13 3.37 -5.52
N ASN A 37 33.69 4.27 -4.70
CA ASN A 37 34.57 5.34 -5.19
C ASN A 37 35.86 4.80 -5.83
N ALA A 38 36.47 3.76 -5.24
CA ALA A 38 37.63 3.10 -5.82
C ALA A 38 37.30 2.48 -7.19
N TRP A 39 36.15 1.81 -7.32
CA TRP A 39 35.67 1.26 -8.59
C TRP A 39 35.40 2.37 -9.62
N ILE A 40 34.72 3.46 -9.25
CA ILE A 40 34.45 4.59 -10.16
C ILE A 40 35.76 5.19 -10.67
N GLN A 41 36.74 5.37 -9.79
CA GLN A 41 38.06 5.89 -10.14
C GLN A 41 38.82 4.92 -11.06
N ARG A 42 38.79 3.61 -10.79
CA ARG A 42 39.39 2.64 -11.71
C ARG A 42 38.70 2.65 -13.07
N LEU A 43 37.38 2.81 -13.09
CA LEU A 43 36.57 2.85 -14.31
C LEU A 43 36.77 4.16 -15.10
N SER A 44 37.12 5.27 -14.45
CA SER A 44 37.49 6.52 -15.15
C SER A 44 38.82 6.40 -15.88
N ASP A 45 39.76 5.62 -15.33
CA ASP A 45 41.14 5.50 -15.82
C ASP A 45 41.34 4.34 -16.82
N CYS A 46 40.26 3.86 -17.44
CA CYS A 46 40.29 2.75 -18.39
C CYS A 46 40.94 3.10 -19.74
N LYS A 47 41.64 2.13 -20.33
CA LYS A 47 42.17 2.25 -21.70
C LYS A 47 41.05 2.25 -22.74
N ALA A 48 41.34 2.69 -23.97
CA ALA A 48 40.34 2.78 -25.04
C ALA A 48 39.71 1.41 -25.38
N GLU A 49 40.48 0.33 -25.24
CA GLU A 49 40.05 -1.05 -25.49
C GLU A 49 39.10 -1.58 -24.42
N GLU A 50 39.17 -1.04 -23.20
CA GLU A 50 38.37 -1.47 -22.05
C GLU A 50 37.03 -0.75 -21.95
N LYS A 51 36.76 0.27 -22.79
CA LYS A 51 35.57 1.13 -22.65
C LYS A 51 34.23 0.39 -22.68
N ILE A 52 34.14 -0.70 -23.45
CA ILE A 52 32.95 -1.55 -23.50
C ILE A 52 32.76 -2.25 -22.16
N VAL A 53 33.82 -2.86 -21.63
CA VAL A 53 33.82 -3.57 -20.34
C VAL A 53 33.56 -2.60 -19.20
N ARG A 54 34.18 -1.42 -19.22
CA ARG A 54 33.93 -0.30 -18.29
C ARG A 54 32.44 0.00 -18.16
N ASN A 55 31.75 0.17 -19.30
CA ASN A 55 30.33 0.50 -19.29
C ASN A 55 29.48 -0.65 -18.72
N LYS A 56 29.85 -1.92 -18.98
CA LYS A 56 29.21 -3.09 -18.37
C LYS A 56 29.36 -3.12 -16.85
N TYR A 57 30.56 -2.88 -16.32
CA TYR A 57 30.79 -2.79 -14.88
C TYR A 57 30.00 -1.64 -14.26
N LEU A 58 29.98 -0.48 -14.90
CA LEU A 58 29.27 0.68 -14.37
C LEU A 58 27.74 0.46 -14.35
N PHE A 59 27.19 -0.20 -15.36
CA PHE A 59 25.80 -0.64 -15.39
C PHE A 59 25.50 -1.65 -14.26
N MET A 60 26.35 -2.67 -14.09
CA MET A 60 26.19 -3.68 -13.03
C MET A 60 26.24 -3.04 -11.64
N LEU A 61 27.15 -2.08 -11.42
CA LEU A 61 27.24 -1.34 -10.18
C LEU A 61 25.95 -0.54 -9.92
N CYS A 62 25.41 0.16 -10.93
CA CYS A 62 24.13 0.85 -10.80
C CYS A 62 22.99 -0.12 -10.43
N PHE A 63 22.97 -1.31 -11.04
CA PHE A 63 21.96 -2.32 -10.79
C PHE A 63 22.02 -2.87 -9.35
N GLN A 64 23.22 -3.18 -8.86
CA GLN A 64 23.41 -3.68 -7.50
C GLN A 64 23.09 -2.63 -6.43
N LEU A 65 23.49 -1.37 -6.66
CA LEU A 65 23.13 -0.28 -5.76
C LEU A 65 21.63 -0.02 -5.72
N ALA A 66 20.93 -0.11 -6.87
CA ALA A 66 19.47 0.00 -6.90
C ALA A 66 18.77 -1.14 -6.14
N LYS A 67 19.40 -2.32 -6.07
CA LYS A 67 18.92 -3.47 -5.27
C LYS A 67 19.27 -3.33 -3.78
N GLY A 68 20.18 -2.42 -3.42
CA GLY A 68 20.68 -2.25 -2.06
C GLY A 68 21.59 -3.39 -1.57
N VAL A 69 22.16 -4.18 -2.48
CA VAL A 69 23.08 -5.28 -2.14
C VAL A 69 24.27 -5.22 -3.08
N LEU A 70 25.44 -4.89 -2.53
CA LEU A 70 26.73 -5.06 -3.21
C LEU A 70 27.14 -6.54 -3.14
N SER A 71 27.46 -7.10 -4.28
CA SER A 71 27.99 -8.46 -4.42
C SER A 71 29.30 -8.42 -5.21
N GLU A 72 29.99 -9.56 -5.29
CA GLU A 72 31.14 -9.70 -6.20
C GLU A 72 30.75 -9.21 -7.61
N PRO A 73 31.63 -8.46 -8.30
CA PRO A 73 33.02 -8.16 -7.94
C PRO A 73 33.20 -6.91 -7.06
N PHE A 74 32.13 -6.22 -6.65
CA PHE A 74 32.23 -4.91 -5.98
C PHE A 74 32.46 -5.00 -4.47
N ASN A 75 32.46 -6.21 -3.91
CA ASN A 75 32.83 -6.48 -2.51
C ASN A 75 34.33 -6.32 -2.25
N ASP A 76 35.14 -6.36 -3.31
CA ASP A 76 36.59 -6.20 -3.23
C ASP A 76 37.05 -4.93 -3.96
N HIS A 77 38.25 -4.46 -3.64
CA HIS A 77 38.87 -3.37 -4.38
C HIS A 77 39.08 -3.77 -5.85
N PRO A 78 38.93 -2.81 -6.78
CA PRO A 78 39.12 -3.09 -8.19
C PRO A 78 40.55 -3.56 -8.50
N PRO A 79 40.73 -4.48 -9.46
CA PRO A 79 42.06 -4.94 -9.85
C PRO A 79 42.85 -3.78 -10.47
N SER A 80 44.12 -3.63 -10.05
CA SER A 80 45.05 -2.64 -10.62
C SER A 80 45.44 -2.95 -12.07
N ASN A 81 45.21 -4.18 -12.51
CA ASN A 81 45.50 -4.67 -13.86
C ASN A 81 44.29 -4.48 -14.78
N GLU A 82 44.31 -5.07 -15.97
CA GLU A 82 43.23 -5.00 -16.95
C GLU A 82 41.90 -5.53 -16.38
N LEU A 83 40.78 -4.90 -16.76
CA LEU A 83 39.46 -5.27 -16.26
C LEU A 83 39.11 -6.69 -16.73
N PRO A 84 38.77 -7.61 -15.82
CA PRO A 84 38.30 -8.94 -16.19
C PRO A 84 37.08 -8.85 -17.11
N VAL A 85 37.00 -9.71 -18.11
CA VAL A 85 35.78 -9.81 -18.92
C VAL A 85 34.70 -10.40 -18.02
N LEU A 86 33.65 -9.62 -17.74
CA LEU A 86 32.46 -10.13 -17.07
C LEU A 86 31.91 -11.27 -17.93
N LEU A 87 32.00 -12.50 -17.40
CA LEU A 87 31.23 -13.60 -17.93
C LEU A 87 29.77 -13.21 -17.73
N GLU A 88 29.07 -12.97 -18.83
CA GLU A 88 27.61 -12.97 -18.81
C GLU A 88 27.24 -14.38 -18.36
N GLU A 89 27.01 -14.55 -17.06
CA GLU A 89 26.35 -15.74 -16.56
C GLU A 89 25.07 -15.82 -17.38
N GLU A 90 25.02 -16.78 -18.30
CA GLU A 90 23.84 -17.07 -19.11
C GLU A 90 22.70 -17.23 -18.12
N SER A 91 21.92 -16.16 -17.96
CA SER A 91 20.81 -16.13 -17.04
C SER A 91 19.90 -17.25 -17.49
N SER A 92 19.80 -18.31 -16.69
CA SER A 92 18.76 -19.31 -16.86
C SER A 92 17.44 -18.55 -16.75
N GLU A 93 16.83 -18.26 -17.90
CA GLU A 93 15.59 -17.48 -18.03
C GLU A 93 14.38 -18.13 -17.33
N ASP A 94 14.56 -19.28 -16.67
CA ASP A 94 13.51 -20.08 -16.03
C ASP A 94 13.30 -19.84 -14.53
N SER A 95 13.98 -18.86 -13.89
CA SER A 95 13.85 -18.65 -12.43
C SER A 95 13.46 -17.23 -12.02
N PHE A 96 12.40 -16.72 -12.63
CA PHE A 96 11.59 -15.61 -12.09
C PHE A 96 10.18 -16.08 -11.67
N SER A 97 10.06 -17.30 -11.14
CA SER A 97 8.85 -17.70 -10.42
C SER A 97 8.90 -17.10 -9.02
N GLU A 98 8.01 -16.14 -8.78
CA GLU A 98 7.26 -15.93 -7.53
C GLU A 98 8.09 -16.02 -6.23
N LEU A 99 8.47 -14.84 -5.74
CA LEU A 99 9.18 -14.63 -4.48
C LEU A 99 8.23 -14.90 -3.30
N ASP A 100 7.96 -16.17 -3.00
CA ASP A 100 7.49 -16.58 -1.68
C ASP A 100 8.65 -16.37 -0.71
N CYS A 101 8.55 -15.36 0.16
CA CYS A 101 9.48 -15.17 1.27
C CYS A 101 9.18 -16.20 2.37
N PRO A 102 10.01 -17.24 2.61
CA PRO A 102 9.88 -18.00 3.83
C PRO A 102 10.37 -17.14 4.99
N VAL A 103 9.45 -16.81 5.89
CA VAL A 103 9.74 -16.29 7.23
C VAL A 103 10.70 -17.26 7.92
N ARG A 104 11.98 -16.89 7.99
CA ARG A 104 13.03 -17.70 8.62
C ARG A 104 13.08 -17.36 10.11
N ASN A 105 12.44 -18.20 10.92
CA ASN A 105 12.67 -18.26 12.35
C ASN A 105 13.82 -19.23 12.67
N SER A 106 14.70 -18.76 13.55
CA SER A 106 15.60 -19.46 14.49
C SER A 106 16.66 -20.46 13.99
N GLU A 107 17.91 -20.15 14.37
CA GLU A 107 18.81 -21.00 15.15
C GLU A 107 18.90 -22.50 14.78
N ASN A 108 19.96 -22.90 14.08
CA ASN A 108 20.84 -23.98 14.54
C ASN A 108 22.03 -24.25 13.61
N ASN A 109 23.11 -24.68 14.26
CA ASN A 109 24.44 -24.90 13.73
C ASN A 109 24.59 -26.18 12.87
N ASN A 110 25.60 -26.14 12.01
CA ASN A 110 26.37 -27.27 11.44
C ASN A 110 25.66 -28.23 10.49
N THR A 111 26.00 -28.19 9.19
CA THR A 111 26.46 -29.40 8.47
C THR A 111 27.26 -29.01 7.22
N GLU A 112 28.55 -29.40 7.18
CA GLU A 112 29.35 -29.55 5.97
C GLU A 112 28.75 -30.64 5.09
N ILE A 113 28.50 -30.39 3.79
CA ILE A 113 28.47 -31.46 2.79
C ILE A 113 29.13 -30.97 1.49
N PHE A 114 30.35 -31.48 1.26
CA PHE A 114 31.01 -31.62 -0.03
C PHE A 114 30.13 -32.34 -1.06
N SER A 115 30.15 -31.92 -2.32
CA SER A 115 30.03 -32.85 -3.47
C SER A 115 30.54 -32.23 -4.77
N ASN A 116 31.71 -32.72 -5.19
CA ASN A 116 32.17 -32.75 -6.57
C ASN A 116 31.26 -33.69 -7.40
N ASN A 117 30.99 -33.36 -8.67
CA ASN A 117 31.49 -34.17 -9.81
C ASN A 117 30.95 -33.73 -11.17
N SER A 118 31.92 -33.51 -12.05
CA SER A 118 31.98 -33.74 -13.49
C SER A 118 30.95 -34.67 -14.14
N LYS A 119 30.48 -34.27 -15.33
CA LYS A 119 30.26 -35.19 -16.46
C LYS A 119 30.24 -34.47 -17.81
N SER A 120 31.28 -34.77 -18.58
CA SER A 120 31.39 -34.71 -20.04
C SER A 120 30.23 -35.43 -20.75
N LEU A 121 29.72 -34.88 -21.86
CA LEU A 121 29.46 -35.66 -23.09
C LEU A 121 29.16 -34.79 -24.34
N ALA A 122 30.01 -34.95 -25.35
CA ALA A 122 29.75 -35.13 -26.79
C ALA A 122 29.04 -34.05 -27.66
N ASP A 123 29.84 -33.53 -28.60
CA ASP A 123 29.66 -33.55 -30.07
C ASP A 123 28.30 -33.19 -30.69
N THR A 124 28.29 -32.10 -31.49
CA THR A 124 27.95 -32.23 -32.92
C THR A 124 28.51 -31.07 -33.74
N ALA A 125 29.36 -31.43 -34.70
CA ALA A 125 29.90 -30.54 -35.72
C ALA A 125 28.86 -30.26 -36.81
N PHE A 126 28.78 -29.00 -37.26
CA PHE A 126 28.44 -28.69 -38.65
C PHE A 126 29.29 -27.52 -39.14
N GLN A 127 30.28 -27.88 -39.97
CA GLN A 127 30.95 -26.96 -40.89
C GLN A 127 29.96 -26.53 -41.97
N SER A 128 29.93 -25.24 -42.28
CA SER A 128 29.55 -24.77 -43.62
C SER A 128 30.51 -23.67 -44.06
N ASN A 129 31.48 -24.10 -44.86
CA ASN A 129 32.27 -23.25 -45.74
C ASN A 129 31.42 -22.93 -46.98
N ASN A 130 31.36 -21.65 -47.41
CA ASN A 130 31.96 -21.22 -48.68
C ASN A 130 31.58 -19.79 -49.10
N SER A 131 32.63 -19.06 -49.53
CA SER A 131 32.71 -18.13 -50.67
C SER A 131 31.74 -16.94 -50.73
N GLY A 132 32.16 -15.69 -50.93
CA GLY A 132 33.36 -15.18 -51.59
C GLY A 132 32.93 -14.34 -52.79
N ILE A 133 32.93 -13.01 -52.66
CA ILE A 133 32.92 -12.08 -53.81
C ILE A 133 33.89 -10.93 -53.54
N THR A 134 34.98 -10.96 -54.31
CA THR A 134 35.91 -9.88 -54.64
C THR A 134 35.26 -8.83 -55.54
N VAL A 135 35.41 -7.53 -55.25
CA VAL A 135 35.54 -6.47 -56.27
C VAL A 135 36.47 -5.36 -55.79
N CYS A 136 37.37 -4.98 -56.69
CA CYS A 136 38.46 -4.01 -56.61
C CYS A 136 38.06 -2.53 -56.56
N SER A 137 39.08 -1.71 -56.24
CA SER A 137 39.34 -0.34 -56.75
C SER A 137 38.54 0.78 -56.08
N SER A 138 39.05 1.98 -55.77
CA SER A 138 40.23 2.69 -56.27
C SER A 138 40.67 3.73 -55.23
N LYS A 139 41.98 3.99 -55.20
CA LYS A 139 42.63 5.08 -54.48
C LYS A 139 42.18 6.42 -55.07
N VAL A 140 41.79 7.38 -54.24
CA VAL A 140 41.90 8.81 -54.58
C VAL A 140 42.58 9.53 -53.44
N VAL A 141 43.85 9.84 -53.70
CA VAL A 141 44.65 10.87 -53.05
C VAL A 141 44.06 12.22 -53.42
N THR A 142 43.67 13.03 -52.44
CA THR A 142 43.68 14.50 -52.59
C THR A 142 44.15 15.12 -51.28
N ASN A 143 45.43 15.49 -51.27
CA ASN A 143 45.94 16.56 -50.42
C ASN A 143 45.35 17.87 -50.93
N LEU A 144 44.75 18.68 -50.05
CA LEU A 144 44.56 20.12 -50.27
C LEU A 144 44.48 20.83 -48.91
N THR A 145 45.68 21.27 -48.54
CA THR A 145 46.08 22.48 -47.82
C THR A 145 44.99 23.51 -47.47
N GLU A 146 45.12 24.01 -46.24
CA GLU A 146 44.53 25.19 -45.57
C GLU A 146 43.92 26.31 -46.42
N PRO A 147 43.00 27.09 -45.83
CA PRO A 147 43.48 28.38 -45.33
C PRO A 147 43.06 28.68 -43.88
N ASN A 148 44.07 29.09 -43.11
CA ASN A 148 43.95 29.99 -41.96
C ASN A 148 43.37 31.36 -42.41
N GLN A 149 42.90 32.13 -41.43
CA GLN A 149 42.56 33.57 -41.47
C GLN A 149 41.05 33.91 -41.54
N GLU A 150 40.33 33.76 -40.43
CA GLU A 150 39.21 34.65 -40.02
C GLU A 150 38.70 34.25 -38.62
N MET A 151 39.44 34.61 -37.56
CA MET A 151 38.94 34.51 -36.19
C MET A 151 39.62 35.55 -35.28
N GLN A 152 39.32 36.84 -35.49
CA GLN A 152 39.74 37.91 -34.59
C GLN A 152 38.67 38.97 -34.24
N ASP A 153 37.40 38.81 -34.63
CA ASP A 153 36.37 39.86 -34.43
C ASP A 153 35.21 39.54 -33.46
N ILE A 154 35.39 38.64 -32.48
CA ILE A 154 34.33 38.34 -31.48
C ILE A 154 34.76 38.65 -30.03
N LYS A 155 35.95 39.22 -29.81
CA LYS A 155 36.47 39.49 -28.45
C LYS A 155 36.33 40.95 -27.95
N ALA A 156 35.56 41.79 -28.64
CA ALA A 156 35.46 43.23 -28.35
C ALA A 156 34.08 43.72 -27.87
N LEU A 157 33.14 42.82 -27.53
CA LEU A 157 31.74 43.20 -27.23
C LEU A 157 31.24 42.84 -25.82
N THR A 158 32.11 42.34 -24.94
CA THR A 158 31.69 41.88 -23.58
C THR A 158 32.37 42.59 -22.41
N GLU A 159 33.22 43.61 -22.63
CA GLU A 159 34.01 44.23 -21.55
C GLU A 159 33.66 45.68 -21.19
N ASN A 160 32.57 46.27 -21.71
CA ASN A 160 32.26 47.70 -21.49
C ASN A 160 30.95 48.02 -20.76
N LEU A 161 30.47 47.16 -19.87
CA LEU A 161 29.31 47.50 -19.03
C LEU A 161 29.44 46.87 -17.64
N LEU A 162 30.29 47.45 -16.79
CA LEU A 162 30.10 47.58 -15.34
C LEU A 162 31.38 48.11 -14.68
N PHE A 163 31.48 49.43 -14.54
CA PHE A 163 32.18 50.03 -13.40
C PHE A 163 31.51 51.34 -13.00
N SER A 164 31.45 51.53 -11.67
CA SER A 164 30.96 52.69 -10.90
C SER A 164 29.44 52.69 -10.67
N SER A 165 28.92 52.68 -9.44
CA SER A 165 29.39 53.40 -8.25
C SER A 165 28.83 52.79 -6.95
N ASN A 166 29.61 52.94 -5.89
CA ASN A 166 29.29 52.56 -4.51
C ASN A 166 28.10 53.34 -3.93
N SER A 167 27.16 52.65 -3.28
CA SER A 167 26.42 53.20 -2.13
C SER A 167 25.94 52.07 -1.21
N THR A 168 26.47 52.11 0.01
CA THR A 168 26.08 51.32 1.17
C THR A 168 24.65 51.67 1.61
N LEU A 169 23.99 50.69 2.22
CA LEU A 169 22.70 50.74 2.94
C LEU A 169 21.40 50.59 2.12
N ALA A 170 20.57 49.66 2.61
CA ALA A 170 19.14 49.46 2.39
C ALA A 170 18.70 48.87 1.03
N ASN A 171 18.49 47.55 1.01
CA ASN A 171 17.21 46.95 0.61
C ASN A 171 17.20 45.44 0.88
N TYR A 172 16.64 45.08 2.03
CA TYR A 172 15.85 43.86 2.15
C TYR A 172 14.71 43.98 1.13
N LEU A 173 14.73 43.19 0.06
CA LEU A 173 13.59 42.78 -0.77
C LEU A 173 14.15 41.94 -1.93
N CYS A 174 14.47 40.68 -1.65
CA CYS A 174 14.66 39.67 -2.70
C CYS A 174 13.65 38.54 -2.44
N LEU A 175 12.39 38.83 -2.76
CA LEU A 175 11.34 37.84 -3.03
C LEU A 175 10.46 38.38 -4.16
N PRO A 176 10.75 38.04 -5.43
CA PRO A 176 9.75 38.17 -6.49
C PRO A 176 9.53 36.87 -7.30
N GLU A 177 10.06 35.71 -6.88
CA GLU A 177 9.88 34.45 -7.64
C GLU A 177 8.82 33.50 -7.07
N ILE A 178 8.45 33.59 -5.78
CA ILE A 178 7.41 32.72 -5.20
C ILE A 178 5.99 33.19 -5.59
N PHE A 179 5.81 34.42 -6.08
CA PHE A 179 4.50 34.94 -6.46
C PHE A 179 4.15 34.78 -7.95
N LYS A 180 5.07 34.34 -8.81
CA LYS A 180 4.76 34.03 -10.22
C LYS A 180 4.08 32.67 -10.40
N ASP A 181 4.26 31.76 -9.45
CA ASP A 181 3.59 30.45 -9.48
C ASP A 181 2.15 30.49 -8.94
N LEU A 182 1.73 31.57 -8.27
CA LEU A 182 0.33 31.74 -7.89
C LEU A 182 -0.55 32.34 -9.00
N SER A 183 0.02 32.97 -10.03
CA SER A 183 -0.77 33.53 -11.15
C SER A 183 -1.17 32.50 -12.21
N ASN A 184 -0.74 31.24 -12.07
CA ASN A 184 -1.24 30.12 -12.90
C ASN A 184 -2.33 29.29 -12.19
N ILE A 185 -2.77 29.72 -11.00
CA ILE A 185 -3.91 29.15 -10.26
C ILE A 185 -5.16 30.04 -10.43
N THR A 186 -5.29 30.61 -11.62
CA THR A 186 -6.51 31.26 -12.15
C THR A 186 -6.70 30.70 -13.55
N ASP A 187 -7.79 30.10 -14.00
CA ASP A 187 -9.09 29.76 -13.44
C ASP A 187 -9.63 28.72 -14.43
N SER A 188 -10.00 27.52 -13.97
CA SER A 188 -11.31 27.04 -14.39
C SER A 188 -12.17 27.18 -13.14
N GLU A 189 -13.11 28.13 -13.16
CA GLU A 189 -14.10 28.28 -12.09
C GLU A 189 -14.73 26.91 -11.75
N ASP A 190 -14.83 26.04 -12.77
CA ASP A 190 -15.27 24.66 -12.69
C ASP A 190 -14.52 23.81 -11.65
N ASP A 191 -13.20 23.98 -11.45
CA ASP A 191 -12.47 23.15 -10.50
C ASP A 191 -12.74 23.56 -9.05
N VAL A 192 -12.87 24.87 -8.80
CA VAL A 192 -13.27 25.40 -7.49
C VAL A 192 -14.71 24.98 -7.17
N TYR A 193 -15.62 25.06 -8.14
CA TYR A 193 -17.00 24.57 -7.97
C TYR A 193 -17.05 23.05 -7.76
N SER A 194 -16.21 22.27 -8.44
CA SER A 194 -16.15 20.82 -8.24
C SER A 194 -15.68 20.47 -6.83
N ARG A 195 -14.67 21.19 -6.31
CA ARG A 195 -14.13 21.00 -4.96
C ARG A 195 -15.13 21.42 -3.89
N VAL A 196 -15.82 22.55 -4.08
CA VAL A 196 -16.88 23.02 -3.17
C VAL A 196 -18.06 22.03 -3.16
N ASN A 197 -18.48 21.50 -4.31
CA ASN A 197 -19.55 20.51 -4.38
C ASN A 197 -19.17 19.20 -3.67
N LYS A 198 -17.96 18.68 -3.89
CA LYS A 198 -17.45 17.49 -3.16
C LYS A 198 -17.43 17.73 -1.64
N LEU A 199 -17.05 18.92 -1.20
CA LEU A 199 -17.08 19.28 0.22
C LEU A 199 -18.52 19.35 0.77
N VAL A 200 -19.45 19.93 0.03
CA VAL A 200 -20.88 19.99 0.40
C VAL A 200 -21.48 18.59 0.48
N GLU A 201 -21.14 17.69 -0.45
CA GLU A 201 -21.55 16.28 -0.41
C GLU A 201 -21.02 15.58 0.83
N LYS A 202 -19.71 15.69 1.12
CA LYS A 202 -19.12 15.14 2.35
C LYS A 202 -19.77 15.69 3.62
N LEU A 203 -20.09 16.99 3.67
CA LEU A 203 -20.77 17.59 4.82
C LEU A 203 -22.21 17.08 4.99
N ARG A 204 -22.92 16.80 3.89
CA ARG A 204 -24.26 16.17 3.94
C ARG A 204 -24.17 14.72 4.40
N GLU A 205 -23.17 13.97 3.96
CA GLU A 205 -22.94 12.60 4.40
C GLU A 205 -22.63 12.53 5.90
N ILE A 206 -21.72 13.37 6.40
CA ILE A 206 -21.42 13.49 7.84
C ILE A 206 -22.67 13.88 8.63
N LYS A 207 -23.51 14.79 8.11
CA LYS A 207 -24.77 15.16 8.76
C LYS A 207 -25.74 13.97 8.84
N ASN A 208 -25.83 13.14 7.81
CA ASN A 208 -26.66 11.93 7.80
C ASN A 208 -26.13 10.87 8.77
N GLN A 209 -24.83 10.62 8.80
CA GLN A 209 -24.20 9.71 9.76
C GLN A 209 -24.44 10.15 11.21
N ASN A 210 -24.29 11.45 11.50
CA ASN A 210 -24.61 12.01 12.81
C ASN A 210 -26.10 11.88 13.19
N ALA A 211 -27.01 11.93 12.22
CA ALA A 211 -28.43 11.70 12.47
C ALA A 211 -28.71 10.22 12.81
N MET A 212 -28.05 9.28 12.12
CA MET A 212 -28.17 7.84 12.43
C MET A 212 -27.62 7.51 13.83
N LEU A 213 -26.44 8.02 14.18
CA LEU A 213 -25.85 7.84 15.51
C LEU A 213 -26.73 8.41 16.64
N ARG A 214 -27.41 9.54 16.40
CA ARG A 214 -28.39 10.10 17.37
C ARG A 214 -29.60 9.20 17.55
N ASN A 215 -30.11 8.61 16.47
CA ASN A 215 -31.22 7.65 16.55
C ASN A 215 -30.80 6.38 17.30
N GLU A 216 -29.62 5.84 17.04
CA GLU A 216 -29.08 4.68 17.77
C GLU A 216 -28.90 4.99 19.27
N LEU A 217 -28.34 6.16 19.61
CA LEU A 217 -28.23 6.60 21.00
C LEU A 217 -29.60 6.77 21.68
N GLN A 218 -30.62 7.22 20.93
CA GLN A 218 -31.97 7.32 21.46
C GLN A 218 -32.58 5.93 21.72
N ILE A 219 -32.43 4.99 20.78
CA ILE A 219 -32.87 3.60 20.94
C ILE A 219 -32.19 2.95 22.15
N LEU A 220 -30.88 3.14 22.33
CA LEU A 220 -30.14 2.63 23.49
C LEU A 220 -30.62 3.24 24.80
N LYS A 221 -30.92 4.55 24.82
CA LYS A 221 -31.49 5.22 26.01
C LYS A 221 -32.89 4.70 26.35
N GLU A 222 -33.72 4.44 25.35
CA GLU A 222 -35.05 3.86 25.54
C GLU A 222 -34.95 2.40 26.02
N GLY A 223 -34.04 1.61 25.45
CA GLY A 223 -33.73 0.26 25.91
C GLY A 223 -33.28 0.21 27.37
N TYR A 224 -32.38 1.11 27.77
CA TYR A 224 -31.93 1.21 29.16
C TYR A 224 -33.05 1.60 30.13
N LYS A 225 -33.98 2.46 29.72
CA LYS A 225 -35.17 2.79 30.54
C LYS A 225 -36.06 1.56 30.74
N ILE A 226 -36.33 0.81 29.67
CA ILE A 226 -37.15 -0.40 29.73
C ILE A 226 -36.50 -1.44 30.65
N GLU A 227 -35.18 -1.66 30.53
CA GLU A 227 -34.45 -2.61 31.36
C GLU A 227 -34.46 -2.21 32.85
N LYS A 228 -34.33 -0.90 33.13
CA LYS A 228 -34.44 -0.35 34.49
C LYS A 228 -35.84 -0.49 35.07
N ASP A 229 -36.88 -0.30 34.26
CA ASP A 229 -38.28 -0.45 34.70
C ASP A 229 -38.62 -1.93 34.95
N ILE A 230 -38.10 -2.86 34.15
CA ILE A 230 -38.25 -4.31 34.37
C ILE A 230 -37.50 -4.74 35.65
N SER A 231 -36.27 -4.28 35.84
CA SER A 231 -35.46 -4.62 37.01
C SER A 231 -36.07 -4.10 38.32
N SER A 232 -36.65 -2.89 38.29
CA SER A 232 -37.30 -2.29 39.47
C SER A 232 -38.71 -2.81 39.74
N GLY A 233 -39.42 -3.30 38.72
CA GLY A 233 -40.72 -3.98 38.88
C GLY A 233 -40.60 -5.39 39.47
N LEU A 234 -39.63 -6.19 39.00
CA LEU A 234 -39.45 -7.58 39.44
C LEU A 234 -39.04 -7.69 40.92
N GLN A 235 -38.40 -6.64 41.47
CA GLN A 235 -37.99 -6.60 42.87
C GLN A 235 -39.13 -6.28 43.85
N ARG A 236 -40.26 -5.71 43.38
CA ARG A 236 -41.43 -5.42 44.24
C ARG A 236 -42.41 -6.57 44.34
N ASP A 237 -42.62 -7.35 43.28
CA ASP A 237 -43.67 -8.36 43.28
C ASP A 237 -43.25 -9.71 43.89
N VAL A 238 -41.95 -9.97 44.04
CA VAL A 238 -41.42 -11.22 44.65
C VAL A 238 -41.49 -11.20 46.19
N LEU A 239 -41.80 -10.05 46.82
CA LEU A 239 -41.91 -9.94 48.28
C LEU A 239 -43.35 -10.01 48.83
N GLN A 240 -44.36 -10.26 47.98
CA GLN A 240 -45.78 -10.23 48.39
C GLN A 240 -46.53 -11.55 48.14
N ILE A 241 -45.86 -12.71 48.25
CA ILE A 241 -46.57 -14.00 48.31
C ILE A 241 -46.93 -14.31 49.76
N HIS A 242 -48.22 -14.16 50.01
CA HIS A 242 -48.97 -14.44 51.23
C HIS A 242 -48.54 -15.70 52.00
N CYS A 243 -48.02 -15.49 53.22
CA CYS A 243 -48.09 -16.46 54.31
C CYS A 243 -49.54 -16.57 54.81
N ALA A 244 -50.38 -17.34 54.13
CA ALA A 244 -51.78 -17.52 54.52
C ALA A 244 -52.23 -19.00 54.49
N THR A 245 -51.48 -19.89 55.13
CA THR A 245 -52.01 -21.20 55.55
C THR A 245 -51.11 -21.83 56.61
N ASN A 246 -51.31 -21.45 57.87
CA ASN A 246 -50.85 -22.25 59.01
C ASN A 246 -52.05 -22.43 59.95
N THR A 247 -52.89 -23.40 59.60
CA THR A 247 -53.99 -23.87 60.46
C THR A 247 -53.39 -24.85 61.46
N THR A 248 -53.09 -24.37 62.66
CA THR A 248 -52.69 -25.18 63.81
C THR A 248 -53.88 -26.01 64.29
N ILE A 249 -53.92 -27.29 63.93
CA ILE A 249 -54.84 -28.26 64.52
C ILE A 249 -54.18 -28.79 65.81
N SER A 250 -54.68 -28.31 66.95
CA SER A 250 -54.42 -28.85 68.27
C SER A 250 -55.19 -30.16 68.43
N VAL A 251 -54.46 -31.28 68.57
CA VAL A 251 -55.03 -32.59 68.90
C VAL A 251 -54.76 -32.86 70.38
N CYS A 252 -55.84 -32.87 71.18
CA CYS A 252 -55.80 -33.28 72.58
C CYS A 252 -55.58 -34.79 72.69
N ASN A 253 -54.59 -35.15 73.50
CA ASN A 253 -54.33 -36.52 73.93
C ASN A 253 -55.44 -37.02 74.85
N SER A 254 -56.05 -38.15 74.50
CA SER A 254 -56.79 -39.00 75.43
C SER A 254 -56.26 -40.42 75.27
N ASP A 255 -55.32 -40.76 76.14
CA ASP A 255 -54.82 -42.12 76.37
C ASP A 255 -55.91 -42.93 77.06
N SER A 256 -56.40 -43.96 76.39
CA SER A 256 -56.49 -45.32 76.92
C SER A 256 -57.20 -46.23 75.93
N GLN A 257 -56.64 -47.43 75.75
CA GLN A 257 -57.34 -48.63 75.28
C GLN A 257 -57.41 -48.92 73.75
N THR A 258 -56.28 -48.98 73.04
CA THR A 258 -56.25 -49.57 71.67
C THR A 258 -54.93 -50.29 71.32
N ASN A 259 -54.49 -51.28 72.11
CA ASN A 259 -53.30 -52.08 71.78
C ASN A 259 -53.54 -53.21 70.76
N TYR A 260 -54.78 -53.44 70.32
CA TYR A 260 -55.11 -54.47 69.31
C TYR A 260 -55.44 -53.89 67.91
N VAL A 261 -55.71 -52.58 67.81
CA VAL A 261 -55.92 -51.87 66.52
C VAL A 261 -54.60 -51.31 65.96
N ASN A 262 -53.59 -51.14 66.82
CA ASN A 262 -52.29 -50.53 66.49
C ASN A 262 -51.43 -51.37 65.51
N CYS A 263 -51.63 -52.70 65.44
CA CYS A 263 -50.89 -53.55 64.51
C CYS A 263 -51.42 -53.41 63.07
N ASN A 264 -52.75 -53.40 62.90
CA ASN A 264 -53.40 -53.25 61.58
C ASN A 264 -53.26 -51.83 61.01
N CYS A 265 -53.25 -50.80 61.86
CA CYS A 265 -52.97 -49.44 61.40
C CYS A 265 -51.52 -49.26 60.93
N LYS A 266 -50.54 -49.93 61.57
CA LYS A 266 -49.13 -49.84 61.16
C LYS A 266 -48.87 -50.46 59.80
N THR A 267 -49.47 -51.62 59.51
CA THR A 267 -49.37 -52.26 58.20
C THR A 267 -50.07 -51.44 57.12
N MET A 268 -51.27 -50.92 57.40
CA MET A 268 -51.99 -50.06 56.46
C MET A 268 -51.28 -48.73 56.18
N VAL A 269 -50.66 -48.12 57.21
CA VAL A 269 -49.83 -46.91 57.05
C VAL A 269 -48.56 -47.20 56.24
N ALA A 270 -47.94 -48.37 56.43
CA ALA A 270 -46.78 -48.78 55.64
C ALA A 270 -47.14 -48.97 54.16
N GLU A 271 -48.26 -49.65 53.86
CA GLU A 271 -48.76 -49.80 52.48
C GLU A 271 -49.12 -48.47 51.83
N LEU A 272 -49.78 -47.56 52.57
CA LEU A 272 -50.09 -46.21 52.07
C LEU A 272 -48.83 -45.39 51.82
N LYS A 273 -47.81 -45.55 52.67
CA LYS A 273 -46.51 -44.90 52.49
C LYS A 273 -45.79 -45.42 51.25
N GLU A 274 -45.74 -46.73 51.05
CA GLU A 274 -45.16 -47.33 49.85
C GLU A 274 -45.90 -46.89 48.57
N LYS A 275 -47.23 -46.82 48.59
CA LYS A 275 -48.02 -46.28 47.48
C LYS A 275 -47.72 -44.80 47.22
N LEU A 276 -47.55 -44.00 48.26
CA LEU A 276 -47.19 -42.59 48.15
C LEU A 276 -45.77 -42.41 47.60
N ASP A 277 -44.81 -43.22 48.05
CA ASP A 277 -43.43 -43.21 47.59
C ASP A 277 -43.35 -43.63 46.11
N ASN A 278 -44.04 -44.71 45.71
CA ASN A 278 -44.16 -45.12 44.30
C ASN A 278 -44.82 -44.03 43.43
N PHE A 279 -45.86 -43.36 43.94
CA PHE A 279 -46.50 -42.26 43.22
C PHE A 279 -45.56 -41.06 43.06
N ASN A 280 -44.79 -40.73 44.09
CA ASN A 280 -43.78 -39.67 44.04
C ASN A 280 -42.67 -40.00 43.04
N GLU A 281 -42.16 -41.25 43.02
CA GLU A 281 -41.17 -41.69 42.03
C GLU A 281 -41.70 -41.60 40.59
N LEU A 282 -42.94 -42.06 40.36
CA LEU A 282 -43.58 -41.92 39.05
C LEU A 282 -43.72 -40.44 38.63
N LYS A 283 -44.04 -39.54 39.56
CA LYS A 283 -44.14 -38.11 39.27
C LYS A 283 -42.78 -37.46 39.03
N ILE A 284 -41.73 -37.88 39.73
CA ILE A 284 -40.36 -37.44 39.46
C ILE A 284 -39.94 -37.83 38.05
N LEU A 285 -40.18 -39.09 37.64
CA LEU A 285 -39.87 -39.57 36.29
C LEU A 285 -40.68 -38.84 35.21
N GLU A 286 -41.95 -38.53 35.46
CA GLU A 286 -42.78 -37.74 34.54
C GLU A 286 -42.23 -36.31 34.38
N ILE A 287 -41.81 -35.66 35.47
CA ILE A 287 -41.19 -34.33 35.44
C ILE A 287 -39.86 -34.36 34.70
N GLU A 288 -39.01 -35.37 34.95
CA GLU A 288 -37.73 -35.52 34.24
C GLU A 288 -37.94 -35.72 32.74
N LYS A 289 -38.93 -36.54 32.36
CA LYS A 289 -39.30 -36.74 30.96
C LYS A 289 -39.76 -35.43 30.31
N LEU A 290 -40.66 -34.69 30.95
CA LEU A 290 -41.14 -33.40 30.43
C LEU A 290 -40.01 -32.37 30.32
N LYS A 291 -39.09 -32.36 31.29
CA LYS A 291 -37.91 -31.49 31.26
C LYS A 291 -37.01 -31.82 30.07
N TYR A 292 -36.77 -33.09 29.81
CA TYR A 292 -35.98 -33.54 28.66
C TYR A 292 -36.66 -33.19 27.32
N GLU A 293 -37.98 -33.41 27.22
CA GLU A 293 -38.75 -33.03 26.03
C GLU A 293 -38.67 -31.52 25.77
N HIS A 294 -38.87 -30.70 26.81
CA HIS A 294 -38.74 -29.25 26.69
C HIS A 294 -37.33 -28.80 26.30
N GLU A 295 -36.29 -29.38 26.90
CA GLU A 295 -34.89 -29.09 26.56
C GLU A 295 -34.56 -29.46 25.10
N SER A 296 -35.10 -30.60 24.62
CA SER A 296 -34.99 -31.01 23.22
C SER A 296 -35.69 -30.04 22.26
N ASP A 297 -36.90 -29.57 22.60
CA ASP A 297 -37.64 -28.62 21.77
C ASP A 297 -36.96 -27.24 21.73
N VAL A 298 -36.42 -26.77 22.85
CA VAL A 298 -35.60 -25.55 22.91
C VAL A 298 -34.36 -25.68 22.05
N LEU A 299 -33.67 -26.83 22.10
CA LEU A 299 -32.52 -27.09 21.23
C LEU A 299 -32.93 -27.06 19.75
N ARG A 300 -34.04 -27.70 19.39
CA ARG A 300 -34.57 -27.73 18.02
C ARG A 300 -34.91 -26.33 17.50
N ALA A 301 -35.61 -25.52 18.31
CA ALA A 301 -35.94 -24.14 17.97
C ALA A 301 -34.67 -23.29 17.80
N LYS A 302 -33.68 -23.45 18.69
CA LYS A 302 -32.39 -22.75 18.59
C LYS A 302 -31.62 -23.12 17.33
N THR A 303 -31.62 -24.38 16.93
CA THR A 303 -31.00 -24.82 15.67
C THR A 303 -31.73 -24.26 14.46
N SER A 304 -33.07 -24.30 14.44
CA SER A 304 -33.89 -23.72 13.37
C SER A 304 -33.62 -22.23 13.16
N ILE A 305 -33.57 -21.44 14.24
CA ILE A 305 -33.28 -20.01 14.17
C ILE A 305 -31.86 -19.76 13.63
N ARG A 306 -30.86 -20.58 14.04
CA ARG A 306 -29.49 -20.45 13.52
C ARG A 306 -29.42 -20.72 12.02
N GLU A 307 -30.09 -21.76 11.54
CA GLU A 307 -30.17 -22.10 10.11
C GLU A 307 -30.86 -20.99 9.32
N GLU A 308 -31.96 -20.41 9.83
CA GLU A 308 -32.64 -19.28 9.18
C GLU A 308 -31.75 -18.04 9.07
N ILE A 309 -31.04 -17.69 10.14
CA ILE A 309 -30.09 -16.58 10.17
C ILE A 309 -28.94 -16.83 9.18
N GLN A 310 -28.38 -18.04 9.18
CA GLN A 310 -27.32 -18.43 8.24
C GLN A 310 -27.81 -18.31 6.79
N ASN A 311 -28.97 -18.90 6.46
CA ASN A 311 -29.57 -18.83 5.13
C ASN A 311 -29.89 -17.38 4.71
N HIS A 312 -30.20 -16.48 5.64
CA HIS A 312 -30.42 -15.06 5.35
C HIS A 312 -29.11 -14.37 4.95
N TYR A 313 -28.03 -14.58 5.70
CA TYR A 313 -26.72 -13.99 5.39
C TYR A 313 -26.09 -14.57 4.12
N GLU A 314 -26.24 -15.87 3.87
CA GLU A 314 -25.78 -16.51 2.63
C GLU A 314 -26.50 -15.93 1.41
N ARG A 315 -27.83 -15.73 1.48
CA ARG A 315 -28.59 -15.04 0.42
C ARG A 315 -28.13 -13.60 0.22
N LYS A 316 -27.90 -12.86 1.30
CA LYS A 316 -27.41 -11.47 1.20
C LYS A 316 -26.03 -11.41 0.56
N LEU A 317 -25.13 -12.32 0.92
CA LEU A 317 -23.79 -12.43 0.34
C LEU A 317 -23.85 -12.81 -1.15
N HIS A 318 -24.74 -13.73 -1.51
CA HIS A 318 -24.98 -14.11 -2.91
C HIS A 318 -25.49 -12.93 -3.74
N ASN A 319 -26.49 -12.19 -3.26
CA ASN A 319 -27.02 -11.01 -3.96
C ASN A 319 -25.95 -9.93 -4.17
N ILE A 320 -25.12 -9.66 -3.15
CA ILE A 320 -24.00 -8.70 -3.26
C ILE A 320 -22.99 -9.18 -4.31
N LYS A 321 -22.69 -10.48 -4.35
CA LYS A 321 -21.79 -11.06 -5.34
C LYS A 321 -22.33 -10.89 -6.77
N GLU A 322 -23.62 -11.18 -6.99
CA GLU A 322 -24.27 -10.99 -8.29
C GLU A 322 -24.26 -9.51 -8.73
N GLU A 323 -24.47 -8.57 -7.81
CA GLU A 323 -24.41 -7.14 -8.09
C GLU A 323 -23.01 -6.71 -8.55
N TYR A 324 -21.95 -7.17 -7.87
CA TYR A 324 -20.57 -6.87 -8.28
C TYR A 324 -20.20 -7.55 -9.60
N GLU A 325 -20.64 -8.79 -9.84
CA GLU A 325 -20.42 -9.46 -11.13
C GLU A 325 -21.10 -8.71 -12.28
N LEU A 326 -22.31 -8.20 -12.07
CA LEU A 326 -23.02 -7.37 -13.04
C LEU A 326 -22.28 -6.06 -13.30
N LYS A 327 -21.81 -5.38 -12.24
CA LYS A 327 -21.04 -4.14 -12.36
C LYS A 327 -19.72 -4.34 -13.09
N ILE A 328 -18.99 -5.43 -12.80
CA ILE A 328 -17.76 -5.81 -13.50
C ILE A 328 -18.04 -6.00 -15.00
N LYS A 329 -19.12 -6.73 -15.33
CA LYS A 329 -19.53 -6.97 -16.72
C LYS A 329 -19.91 -5.68 -17.44
N GLU A 330 -20.64 -4.77 -16.77
CA GLU A 330 -20.99 -3.46 -17.31
C GLU A 330 -19.74 -2.62 -17.59
N THR A 331 -18.81 -2.54 -16.64
CA THR A 331 -17.55 -1.82 -16.84
C THR A 331 -16.72 -2.44 -17.96
N SER A 332 -16.63 -3.78 -18.03
CA SER A 332 -15.91 -4.47 -19.10
C SER A 332 -16.49 -4.15 -20.48
N ASN A 333 -17.83 -4.22 -20.61
CA ASN A 333 -18.51 -3.90 -21.87
C ASN A 333 -18.30 -2.42 -22.28
N LYS A 334 -18.25 -1.50 -21.31
CA LYS A 334 -17.97 -0.09 -21.57
C LYS A 334 -16.55 0.11 -22.12
N HIS A 335 -15.54 -0.50 -21.49
CA HIS A 335 -14.16 -0.42 -21.96
C HIS A 335 -14.00 -1.05 -23.35
N GLU A 336 -14.65 -2.19 -23.62
CA GLU A 336 -14.65 -2.80 -24.95
C GLU A 336 -15.32 -1.91 -26.02
N ALA A 337 -16.33 -1.14 -25.65
CA ALA A 337 -16.96 -0.17 -26.55
C ALA A 337 -16.01 1.01 -26.85
N GLU A 338 -15.33 1.55 -25.84
CA GLU A 338 -14.33 2.62 -25.99
C GLU A 338 -13.14 2.17 -26.85
N ILE A 339 -12.63 0.95 -26.64
CA ILE A 339 -11.57 0.35 -27.48
C ILE A 339 -12.03 0.26 -28.94
N ARG A 340 -13.27 -0.14 -29.19
CA ARG A 340 -13.82 -0.21 -30.56
C ARG A 340 -13.93 1.18 -31.19
N GLN A 341 -14.38 2.18 -30.45
CA GLN A 341 -14.46 3.56 -30.94
C GLN A 341 -13.07 4.12 -31.27
N LEU A 342 -12.08 3.93 -30.41
CA LEU A 342 -10.71 4.37 -30.65
C LEU A 342 -10.09 3.69 -31.88
N LYS A 343 -10.37 2.41 -32.10
CA LYS A 343 -9.95 1.69 -33.32
C LYS A 343 -10.56 2.31 -34.58
N THR A 344 -11.87 2.60 -34.57
CA THR A 344 -12.52 3.25 -35.71
C THR A 344 -11.91 4.62 -36.02
N ILE A 345 -11.67 5.45 -35.00
CA ILE A 345 -11.03 6.77 -35.18
C ILE A 345 -9.60 6.61 -35.74
N HIS A 346 -8.84 5.65 -35.22
CA HIS A 346 -7.50 5.37 -35.71
C HIS A 346 -7.50 4.97 -37.20
N ASP A 347 -8.42 4.09 -37.59
CA ASP A 347 -8.55 3.62 -38.98
C ASP A 347 -8.97 4.77 -39.91
N GLU A 348 -9.86 5.67 -39.46
CA GLU A 348 -10.22 6.88 -40.20
C GLU A 348 -9.02 7.81 -40.43
N ILE A 349 -8.20 8.04 -39.39
CA ILE A 349 -6.98 8.84 -39.49
C ILE A 349 -5.99 8.18 -40.46
N LEU A 350 -5.84 6.86 -40.41
CA LEU A 350 -4.94 6.12 -41.28
C LEU A 350 -5.34 6.29 -42.75
N ILE A 351 -6.63 6.14 -43.07
CA ILE A 351 -7.17 6.36 -44.41
C ILE A 351 -6.93 7.81 -44.88
N GLU A 352 -7.12 8.80 -44.00
CA GLU A 352 -6.85 10.20 -44.33
C GLU A 352 -5.37 10.43 -44.68
N LYS A 353 -4.45 9.85 -43.90
CA LYS A 353 -3.00 9.95 -44.16
C LYS A 353 -2.61 9.26 -45.46
N GLU A 354 -3.14 8.07 -45.74
CA GLU A 354 -2.92 7.37 -47.01
C GLU A 354 -3.39 8.20 -48.21
N ASN A 355 -4.56 8.82 -48.11
CA ASN A 355 -5.07 9.73 -49.15
C ASN A 355 -4.15 10.95 -49.34
N ALA A 356 -3.65 11.56 -48.26
CA ALA A 356 -2.71 12.67 -48.34
C ALA A 356 -1.38 12.26 -49.01
N ILE A 357 -0.87 11.07 -48.68
CA ILE A 357 0.33 10.49 -49.32
C ILE A 357 0.07 10.27 -50.81
N ALA A 358 -1.08 9.71 -51.19
CA ALA A 358 -1.44 9.47 -52.59
C ALA A 358 -1.49 10.78 -53.40
N LEU A 359 -2.08 11.84 -52.83
CA LEU A 359 -2.10 13.17 -53.46
C LEU A 359 -0.69 13.74 -53.65
N LYS A 360 0.17 13.62 -52.63
CA LYS A 360 1.56 14.10 -52.72
C LYS A 360 2.40 13.31 -53.73
N ASN A 361 2.20 11.99 -53.82
CA ASN A 361 2.84 11.16 -54.83
C ASN A 361 2.41 11.55 -56.25
N LYS A 362 1.13 11.88 -56.45
CA LYS A 362 0.63 12.41 -57.72
C LYS A 362 1.27 13.77 -58.08
N GLU A 363 1.40 14.67 -57.10
CA GLU A 363 2.07 15.96 -57.28
C GLU A 363 3.55 15.77 -57.67
N ILE A 364 4.27 14.87 -57.00
CA ILE A 364 5.66 14.51 -57.34
C ILE A 364 5.75 13.95 -58.78
N ALA A 365 4.82 13.09 -59.18
CA ALA A 365 4.79 12.54 -60.53
C ALA A 365 4.59 13.63 -61.60
N ASN A 366 3.68 14.57 -61.35
CA ASN A 366 3.46 15.72 -62.24
C ASN A 366 4.71 16.58 -62.37
N LEU A 367 5.34 16.96 -61.23
CA LEU A 367 6.57 17.76 -61.25
C LEU A 367 7.73 17.06 -61.96
N ARG A 368 7.81 15.72 -61.88
CA ARG A 368 8.80 14.94 -62.64
C ARG A 368 8.52 14.99 -64.14
N ALA A 369 7.26 14.92 -64.56
CA ALA A 369 6.88 15.04 -65.96
C ALA A 369 7.23 16.43 -66.52
N ASP A 370 6.89 17.49 -65.80
CA ASP A 370 7.23 18.88 -66.18
C ASP A 370 8.75 19.08 -66.31
N LEU A 371 9.53 18.51 -65.40
CA LEU A 371 10.99 18.56 -65.46
C LEU A 371 11.56 17.85 -66.70
N GLU A 372 11.00 16.70 -67.08
CA GLU A 372 11.41 16.01 -68.31
C GLU A 372 11.01 16.77 -69.57
N GLU A 373 9.84 17.40 -69.59
CA GLU A 373 9.44 18.28 -70.70
C GLU A 373 10.40 19.46 -70.86
N ILE A 374 10.76 20.13 -69.76
CA ILE A 374 11.73 21.24 -69.76
C ILE A 374 13.12 20.76 -70.25
N LYS A 375 13.56 19.57 -69.82
CA LYS A 375 14.82 18.98 -70.31
C LYS A 375 14.78 18.70 -71.81
N ALA A 376 13.68 18.13 -72.31
CA ALA A 376 13.49 17.86 -73.73
C ALA A 376 13.53 19.16 -74.56
N HIS A 377 12.79 20.19 -74.12
CA HIS A 377 12.80 21.51 -74.75
C HIS A 377 14.21 22.13 -74.76
N ASN A 378 14.94 22.07 -73.64
CA ASN A 378 16.32 22.55 -73.56
C ASN A 378 17.27 21.81 -74.51
N SER A 379 17.10 20.49 -74.68
CA SER A 379 17.87 19.69 -75.65
C SER A 379 17.63 20.16 -77.09
N ILE A 380 16.37 20.45 -77.45
CA ILE A 380 16.00 20.99 -78.77
C ILE A 380 16.66 22.36 -78.99
N LEU A 381 16.54 23.27 -78.02
CA LEU A 381 17.18 24.59 -78.09
C LEU A 381 18.69 24.47 -78.27
N ARG A 382 19.35 23.59 -77.50
CA ARG A 382 20.79 23.36 -77.60
C ARG A 382 21.19 22.86 -78.99
N ASN A 383 20.45 21.90 -79.53
CA ASN A 383 20.71 21.36 -80.88
C ASN A 383 20.48 22.40 -81.98
N SER A 384 19.46 23.26 -81.85
CA SER A 384 19.22 24.38 -82.79
C SER A 384 20.35 25.41 -82.75
N PHE A 385 20.91 25.67 -81.57
CA PHE A 385 22.02 26.60 -81.39
C PHE A 385 23.32 26.07 -82.03
N VAL A 386 23.59 24.77 -81.88
CA VAL A 386 24.75 24.12 -82.52
C VAL A 386 24.63 24.18 -84.05
N LYS A 387 23.44 23.95 -84.62
CA LYS A 387 23.22 24.00 -86.08
C LYS A 387 23.35 25.40 -86.70
N ASN A 388 22.98 26.45 -85.96
CA ASN A 388 23.03 27.84 -86.44
C ASN A 388 24.40 28.52 -86.23
N SER A 389 25.44 27.76 -85.88
CA SER A 389 26.77 28.28 -85.54
C SER A 389 27.73 28.44 -86.74
N THR A 390 27.27 28.33 -87.99
CA THR A 390 28.16 28.43 -89.16
C THR A 390 28.41 29.85 -89.68
N ASP A 391 27.68 30.86 -89.21
CA ASP A 391 27.91 32.28 -89.55
C ASP A 391 28.33 33.07 -88.31
N PHE A 392 29.64 33.12 -88.07
CA PHE A 392 30.25 33.92 -87.02
C PHE A 392 30.79 35.23 -87.57
N THR A 393 29.96 36.26 -87.59
CA THR A 393 30.43 37.64 -87.42
C THR A 393 30.69 37.88 -85.92
N SER A 394 31.93 38.27 -85.57
CA SER A 394 32.44 38.24 -84.18
C SER A 394 31.68 39.14 -83.20
N GLU A 395 30.97 40.15 -83.68
CA GLU A 395 30.28 41.14 -82.85
C GLU A 395 28.93 40.65 -82.31
N THR A 396 28.11 40.03 -83.16
CA THR A 396 26.83 39.39 -82.77
C THR A 396 27.00 38.26 -81.76
N PHE A 397 28.13 37.54 -81.80
CA PHE A 397 28.42 36.50 -80.82
C PHE A 397 28.79 37.07 -79.46
N LYS A 398 29.52 38.19 -79.44
CA LYS A 398 29.89 38.89 -78.21
C LYS A 398 28.64 39.44 -77.49
N GLU A 399 27.68 39.99 -78.22
CA GLU A 399 26.40 40.43 -77.66
C GLU A 399 25.58 39.26 -77.08
N LYS A 400 25.49 38.12 -77.80
CA LYS A 400 24.82 36.91 -77.30
C LYS A 400 25.51 36.31 -76.08
N ALA A 401 26.85 36.32 -76.04
CA ALA A 401 27.62 35.87 -74.88
C ALA A 401 27.35 36.76 -73.66
N GLN A 402 27.35 38.08 -73.83
CA GLN A 402 27.01 39.03 -72.75
C GLN A 402 25.56 38.89 -72.28
N GLU A 403 24.60 38.62 -73.18
CA GLU A 403 23.21 38.34 -72.81
C GLU A 403 23.09 37.03 -72.01
N LEU A 404 23.79 35.97 -72.41
CA LEU A 404 23.85 34.72 -71.66
C LEU A 404 24.47 34.92 -70.27
N GLU A 405 25.56 35.67 -70.17
CA GLU A 405 26.20 36.01 -68.89
C GLU A 405 25.24 36.77 -67.97
N ARG A 406 24.49 37.75 -68.50
CA ARG A 406 23.44 38.46 -67.75
C ARG A 406 22.32 37.54 -67.30
N ARG A 407 21.90 36.57 -68.12
CA ARG A 407 20.89 35.56 -67.75
C ARG A 407 21.41 34.61 -66.68
N LEU A 408 22.65 34.15 -66.80
CA LEU A 408 23.30 33.27 -65.83
C LEU A 408 23.40 33.96 -64.47
N TYR A 409 23.82 35.22 -64.45
CA TYR A 409 23.86 36.04 -63.23
C TYR A 409 22.47 36.22 -62.59
N LYS A 410 21.42 36.45 -63.38
CA LYS A 410 20.04 36.53 -62.87
C LYS A 410 19.58 35.21 -62.24
N THR A 411 19.90 34.08 -62.88
CA THR A 411 19.58 32.74 -62.37
C THR A 411 20.36 32.41 -61.10
N GLU A 412 21.64 32.78 -61.03
CA GLU A 412 22.46 32.58 -59.83
C GLU A 412 21.98 33.45 -58.66
N LYS A 413 21.59 34.70 -58.95
CA LYS A 413 20.98 35.59 -57.97
C LYS A 413 19.63 35.07 -57.47
N SER A 414 18.77 34.54 -58.35
CA SER A 414 17.50 33.95 -57.91
C SER A 414 17.74 32.65 -57.13
N LYS A 415 18.66 31.79 -57.55
CA LYS A 415 19.08 30.58 -56.81
C LYS A 415 19.56 30.92 -55.39
N SER A 416 20.43 31.92 -55.26
CA SER A 416 20.93 32.38 -53.95
C SER A 416 19.78 32.87 -53.04
N LYS A 417 18.80 33.59 -53.59
CA LYS A 417 17.60 34.00 -52.83
C LYS A 417 16.79 32.78 -52.33
N HIS A 418 16.52 31.81 -53.19
CA HIS A 418 15.76 30.60 -52.80
C HIS A 418 16.54 29.76 -51.77
N ALA A 419 17.85 29.63 -51.92
CA ALA A 419 18.70 28.92 -50.95
C ALA A 419 18.59 29.55 -49.55
N LYS A 420 18.60 30.89 -49.45
CA LYS A 420 18.39 31.59 -48.18
C LYS A 420 17.00 31.35 -47.59
N VAL A 421 15.95 31.36 -48.41
CA VAL A 421 14.58 31.07 -47.96
C VAL A 421 14.48 29.65 -47.41
N TYR A 422 15.02 28.65 -48.12
CA TYR A 422 15.01 27.26 -47.64
C TYR A 422 15.86 27.07 -46.38
N GLN A 423 16.99 27.76 -46.26
CA GLN A 423 17.81 27.72 -45.06
C GLN A 423 17.03 28.27 -43.84
N ILE A 424 16.31 29.38 -44.00
CA ILE A 424 15.44 29.93 -42.96
C ILE A 424 14.31 28.95 -42.62
N GLN A 425 13.69 28.32 -43.63
CA GLN A 425 12.62 27.36 -43.42
C GLN A 425 13.09 26.11 -42.67
N ILE A 426 14.26 25.56 -43.02
CA ILE A 426 14.88 24.42 -42.31
C ILE A 426 15.15 24.80 -40.85
N ALA A 427 15.72 25.99 -40.60
CA ALA A 427 15.96 26.46 -39.23
C ALA A 427 14.66 26.69 -38.43
N SER A 428 13.57 27.07 -39.09
CA SER A 428 12.23 27.17 -38.47
C SER A 428 11.69 25.80 -38.08
N ILE A 429 11.73 24.84 -39.01
CA ILE A 429 11.28 23.45 -38.77
C ILE A 429 12.09 22.79 -37.65
N GLN A 430 13.41 23.03 -37.60
CA GLN A 430 14.26 22.53 -36.51
C GLN A 430 13.86 23.11 -35.15
N ARG A 431 13.53 24.41 -35.09
CA ARG A 431 13.03 25.05 -33.86
C ARG A 431 11.68 24.47 -33.43
N GLU A 432 10.74 24.31 -34.37
CA GLU A 432 9.43 23.71 -34.09
C GLU A 432 9.56 22.25 -33.61
N LYS A 433 10.43 21.46 -34.25
CA LYS A 433 10.74 20.09 -33.81
C LYS A 433 11.24 20.07 -32.36
N ASN A 434 12.22 20.91 -32.02
CA ASN A 434 12.78 20.95 -30.66
C ASN A 434 11.75 21.40 -29.63
N LEU A 435 10.85 22.32 -30.00
CA LEU A 435 9.75 22.77 -29.13
C LEU A 435 8.73 21.64 -28.89
N LEU A 436 8.38 20.89 -29.94
CA LEU A 436 7.48 19.73 -29.83
C LEU A 436 8.11 18.64 -28.94
N GLU A 437 9.39 18.33 -29.14
CA GLU A 437 10.13 17.36 -28.34
C GLU A 437 10.18 17.77 -26.86
N SER A 438 10.44 19.05 -26.57
CA SER A 438 10.41 19.59 -25.21
C SER A 438 9.01 19.51 -24.59
N THR A 439 7.96 19.76 -25.38
CA THR A 439 6.56 19.67 -24.93
C THR A 439 6.19 18.23 -24.58
N LEU A 440 6.59 17.26 -25.43
CA LEU A 440 6.37 15.85 -25.16
C LEU A 440 7.12 15.38 -23.91
N HIS A 441 8.36 15.85 -23.72
CA HIS A 441 9.14 15.54 -22.52
C HIS A 441 8.45 16.07 -21.25
N LEU A 442 7.92 17.29 -21.28
CA LEU A 442 7.15 17.86 -20.17
C LEU A 442 5.87 17.08 -19.88
N GLN A 443 5.16 16.61 -20.92
CA GLN A 443 3.96 15.77 -20.75
C GLN A 443 4.31 14.41 -20.12
N LEU A 444 5.37 13.75 -20.57
CA LEU A 444 5.86 12.51 -19.98
C LEU A 444 6.28 12.70 -18.52
N LEU A 445 6.95 13.82 -18.22
CA LEU A 445 7.35 14.15 -16.86
C LEU A 445 6.12 14.37 -15.97
N LYS A 446 5.11 15.09 -16.45
CA LYS A 446 3.83 15.26 -15.76
C LYS A 446 3.15 13.92 -15.47
N GLN A 447 3.04 13.03 -16.46
CA GLN A 447 2.46 11.70 -16.28
C GLN A 447 3.23 10.84 -15.27
N ARG A 448 4.57 10.91 -15.30
CA ARG A 448 5.41 10.21 -14.31
C ARG A 448 5.17 10.74 -12.90
N THR A 449 5.10 12.06 -12.74
CA THR A 449 4.81 12.67 -11.44
C THR A 449 3.42 12.27 -10.93
N GLU A 450 2.41 12.26 -11.81
CA GLU A 450 1.04 11.85 -11.49
C GLU A 450 0.98 10.37 -11.04
N LEU A 451 1.61 9.46 -11.77
CA LEU A 451 1.72 8.05 -11.38
C LEU A 451 2.47 7.85 -10.05
N ILE A 452 3.55 8.60 -9.81
CA ILE A 452 4.26 8.56 -8.53
C ILE A 452 3.34 9.03 -7.41
N THR A 453 2.59 10.12 -7.60
CA THR A 453 1.65 10.61 -6.59
C THR A 453 0.55 9.59 -6.30
N GLU A 454 -0.07 9.00 -7.31
CA GLU A 454 -1.09 7.96 -7.15
C GLU A 454 -0.56 6.74 -6.39
N LEU A 455 0.64 6.27 -6.76
CA LEU A 455 1.29 5.15 -6.09
C LEU A 455 1.61 5.46 -4.62
N THR A 456 2.09 6.68 -4.32
CA THR A 456 2.36 7.09 -2.94
C THR A 456 1.08 7.21 -2.11
N GLU A 457 -0.02 7.69 -2.70
CA GLU A 457 -1.31 7.77 -2.03
C GLU A 457 -1.91 6.37 -1.76
N GLU A 458 -1.78 5.45 -2.72
CA GLU A 458 -2.21 4.06 -2.56
C GLU A 458 -1.41 3.34 -1.46
N ASN A 459 -0.09 3.46 -1.48
CA ASN A 459 0.78 2.90 -0.44
C ASN A 459 0.47 3.50 0.94
N GLN A 460 0.24 4.81 1.03
CA GLN A 460 -0.13 5.47 2.28
C GLN A 460 -1.47 4.97 2.82
N LYS A 461 -2.44 4.73 1.92
CA LYS A 461 -3.75 4.18 2.28
C LYS A 461 -3.64 2.72 2.75
N GLU A 462 -2.83 1.89 2.09
CA GLU A 462 -2.57 0.52 2.52
C GLU A 462 -1.89 0.48 3.89
N LEU A 463 -0.88 1.33 4.11
CA LEU A 463 -0.22 1.46 5.40
C LEU A 463 -1.19 1.89 6.51
N THR A 464 -2.07 2.85 6.22
CA THR A 464 -3.08 3.30 7.19
C THR A 464 -4.07 2.18 7.51
N ASN A 465 -4.54 1.44 6.50
CA ASN A 465 -5.45 0.31 6.71
C ASN A 465 -4.82 -0.84 7.52
N THR A 466 -3.54 -1.13 7.28
CA THR A 466 -2.82 -2.17 8.04
C THR A 466 -2.58 -1.74 9.49
N MET A 467 -2.28 -0.46 9.71
CA MET A 467 -2.20 0.15 11.03
C MET A 467 -3.54 0.08 11.78
N GLU A 468 -4.66 0.46 11.15
CA GLU A 468 -6.01 0.36 11.72
C GLU A 468 -6.36 -1.08 12.12
N LYS A 469 -6.05 -2.07 11.27
CA LYS A 469 -6.25 -3.50 11.58
C LYS A 469 -5.41 -3.97 12.77
N LEU A 470 -4.17 -3.48 12.90
CA LEU A 470 -3.30 -3.78 14.04
C LEU A 470 -3.83 -3.14 15.32
N GLU A 471 -4.29 -1.89 15.26
CA GLU A 471 -4.93 -1.23 16.40
C GLU A 471 -6.21 -1.93 16.85
N GLU A 472 -7.03 -2.40 15.90
CA GLU A 472 -8.25 -3.16 16.21
C GLU A 472 -7.92 -4.48 16.92
N LYS A 473 -6.93 -5.24 16.41
CA LYS A 473 -6.43 -6.45 17.07
C LYS A 473 -5.87 -6.17 18.46
N TYR A 474 -5.16 -5.06 18.63
CA TYR A 474 -4.63 -4.67 19.94
C TYR A 474 -5.77 -4.33 20.92
N LYS A 475 -6.79 -3.58 20.48
CA LYS A 475 -8.00 -3.30 21.27
C LYS A 475 -8.71 -4.59 21.67
N GLU A 476 -8.83 -5.55 20.76
CA GLU A 476 -9.43 -6.86 21.04
C GLU A 476 -8.63 -7.64 22.09
N ILE A 477 -7.30 -7.70 21.95
CA ILE A 477 -6.42 -8.36 22.94
C ILE A 477 -6.58 -7.71 24.32
N VAL A 478 -6.58 -6.38 24.40
CA VAL A 478 -6.76 -5.65 25.66
C VAL A 478 -8.14 -5.95 26.28
N ALA A 479 -9.21 -5.93 25.48
CA ALA A 479 -10.55 -6.29 25.94
C ALA A 479 -10.62 -7.73 26.47
N ASN A 480 -9.99 -8.68 25.76
CA ASN A 480 -9.92 -10.08 26.16
C ASN A 480 -9.13 -10.27 27.47
N VAL A 481 -8.01 -9.56 27.65
CA VAL A 481 -7.22 -9.59 28.90
C VAL A 481 -8.02 -9.01 30.07
N GLN A 482 -8.74 -7.91 29.85
CA GLN A 482 -9.62 -7.32 30.87
C GLN A 482 -10.77 -8.27 31.23
N ALA A 483 -11.42 -8.88 30.25
CA ALA A 483 -12.49 -9.86 30.47
C ALA A 483 -11.97 -11.07 31.26
N ALA A 484 -10.80 -11.61 30.91
CA ALA A 484 -10.16 -12.71 31.63
C ALA A 484 -9.81 -12.33 33.08
N ALA A 485 -9.32 -11.09 33.31
CA ALA A 485 -9.04 -10.59 34.65
C ALA A 485 -10.30 -10.45 35.52
N ILE A 486 -11.41 -9.96 34.94
CA ILE A 486 -12.71 -9.88 35.61
C ILE A 486 -13.23 -11.28 35.95
N GLN A 487 -13.15 -12.22 35.00
CA GLN A 487 -13.59 -13.60 35.21
C GLN A 487 -12.79 -14.29 36.34
N ARG A 488 -11.48 -14.06 36.41
CA ARG A 488 -10.63 -14.56 37.50
C ARG A 488 -11.02 -13.96 38.86
N ARG A 489 -11.24 -12.64 38.94
CA ARG A 489 -11.75 -11.99 40.18
C ARG A 489 -13.08 -12.58 40.63
N MET A 490 -14.00 -12.85 39.70
CA MET A 490 -15.30 -13.46 40.01
C MET A 490 -15.15 -14.90 40.53
N GLN A 491 -14.22 -15.68 39.98
CA GLN A 491 -13.89 -17.02 40.49
C GLN A 491 -13.27 -16.95 41.90
N ASP A 492 -12.34 -16.04 42.13
CA ASP A 492 -11.69 -15.83 43.43
C ASP A 492 -12.73 -15.40 44.48
N GLN A 493 -13.66 -14.52 44.14
CA GLN A 493 -14.76 -14.11 45.00
C GLN A 493 -15.66 -15.29 45.37
N LYS A 494 -16.04 -16.13 44.40
CA LYS A 494 -16.84 -17.35 44.65
C LYS A 494 -16.10 -18.35 45.54
N ALA A 495 -14.78 -18.49 45.37
CA ALA A 495 -13.95 -19.32 46.24
C ALA A 495 -13.93 -18.80 47.68
N LEU A 496 -13.77 -17.48 47.86
CA LEU A 496 -13.85 -16.84 49.18
C LEU A 496 -15.21 -17.02 49.83
N GLU A 497 -16.32 -16.85 49.09
CA GLU A 497 -17.67 -17.11 49.60
C GLU A 497 -17.86 -18.56 50.04
N THR A 498 -17.28 -19.52 49.30
CA THR A 498 -17.31 -20.95 49.65
C THR A 498 -16.52 -21.22 50.94
N ILE A 499 -15.34 -20.61 51.10
CA ILE A 499 -14.54 -20.71 52.34
C ILE A 499 -15.31 -20.10 53.53
N ILE A 500 -15.95 -18.94 53.33
CA ILE A 500 -16.76 -18.29 54.35
C ILE A 500 -17.94 -19.19 54.75
N GLN A 501 -18.71 -19.70 53.79
CA GLN A 501 -19.85 -20.61 54.06
C GLN A 501 -19.42 -21.88 54.82
N THR A 502 -18.29 -22.49 54.43
CA THR A 502 -17.77 -23.69 55.12
C THR A 502 -17.29 -23.40 56.55
N LEU A 503 -16.65 -22.25 56.78
CA LEU A 503 -16.27 -21.81 58.13
C LEU A 503 -17.50 -21.54 59.02
N TYR A 504 -18.52 -20.87 58.49
CA TYR A 504 -19.78 -20.65 59.23
C TYR A 504 -20.51 -21.96 59.55
N ARG A 505 -20.58 -22.90 58.59
CA ARG A 505 -21.20 -24.23 58.80
C ARG A 505 -20.49 -25.03 59.90
N ASN A 506 -19.15 -25.05 59.89
CA ASN A 506 -18.36 -25.74 60.91
C ASN A 506 -18.44 -25.09 62.31
N ARG A 507 -18.68 -23.78 62.39
CA ARG A 507 -18.83 -23.08 63.67
C ARG A 507 -20.15 -23.40 64.36
N LEU A 508 -21.25 -23.58 63.60
CA LEU A 508 -22.53 -24.03 64.18
C LEU A 508 -22.50 -25.51 64.59
N SER A 509 -21.79 -26.37 63.86
CA SER A 509 -21.71 -27.80 64.21
C SER A 509 -20.84 -28.12 65.44
N ARG A 510 -19.89 -27.26 65.83
CA ARG A 510 -19.03 -27.50 67.01
C ARG A 510 -19.62 -27.07 68.35
N SER A 511 -20.85 -26.53 68.39
CA SER A 511 -21.51 -26.13 69.64
C SER A 511 -22.41 -27.21 70.26
N ALA A 512 -22.57 -28.37 69.63
CA ALA A 512 -23.32 -29.49 70.20
C ALA A 512 -22.34 -30.63 70.52
N THR A 513 -22.39 -31.12 71.76
CA THR A 513 -21.68 -32.30 72.31
C THR A 513 -20.22 -32.09 72.76
N TYR A 514 -20.08 -31.50 73.95
CA TYR A 514 -19.09 -31.97 74.92
C TYR A 514 -19.73 -33.09 75.75
N THR A 515 -19.57 -34.35 75.31
CA THR A 515 -19.52 -35.51 76.20
C THR A 515 -18.68 -36.61 75.54
N ALA A 516 -17.47 -36.79 76.09
CA ALA A 516 -16.69 -38.02 76.28
C ALA A 516 -16.42 -39.00 75.10
N GLY A 517 -15.13 -39.35 74.96
CA GLY A 517 -14.71 -40.75 74.89
C GLY A 517 -14.15 -41.28 73.56
N GLU A 518 -12.83 -41.52 73.58
CA GLU A 518 -12.13 -42.70 73.03
C GLU A 518 -11.93 -42.94 71.50
N LYS A 519 -10.64 -43.03 71.16
CA LYS A 519 -9.91 -44.12 70.47
C LYS A 519 -10.21 -44.53 69.01
N PHE A 520 -9.13 -44.43 68.23
CA PHE A 520 -8.58 -45.37 67.23
C PHE A 520 -9.20 -45.56 65.82
N ASN A 521 -8.25 -45.70 64.88
CA ASN A 521 -8.23 -46.49 63.63
C ASN A 521 -8.68 -45.89 62.27
N SER A 522 -7.65 -45.57 61.47
CA SER A 522 -7.37 -46.01 60.08
C SER A 522 -8.51 -46.29 59.08
N LYS A 523 -8.51 -45.50 57.98
CA LYS A 523 -8.72 -45.78 56.51
C LYS A 523 -9.84 -46.76 56.05
N PRO A 524 -10.40 -46.69 54.81
CA PRO A 524 -10.06 -45.83 53.67
C PRO A 524 -11.26 -45.14 52.95
N ILE A 525 -10.87 -44.28 52.02
CA ILE A 525 -11.60 -43.61 50.92
C ILE A 525 -12.69 -44.48 50.26
N LYS A 526 -13.92 -43.94 50.21
CA LYS A 526 -14.88 -44.25 49.14
C LYS A 526 -15.75 -43.00 48.91
N ILE A 527 -15.47 -42.29 47.81
CA ILE A 527 -16.21 -41.11 47.37
C ILE A 527 -17.40 -41.60 46.54
N GLN A 528 -18.60 -41.47 47.09
CA GLN A 528 -19.86 -41.55 46.35
C GLN A 528 -20.53 -40.18 46.49
N ASN A 529 -20.56 -39.43 45.40
CA ASN A 529 -21.24 -38.14 45.30
C ASN A 529 -22.75 -38.39 45.24
N ASP A 530 -23.43 -38.19 46.35
CA ASP A 530 -24.89 -38.04 46.40
C ASP A 530 -25.18 -36.58 46.78
N LYS A 531 -25.54 -35.77 45.77
CA LYS A 531 -25.96 -34.38 45.95
C LYS A 531 -27.47 -34.35 45.95
N ARG A 532 -28.06 -34.47 47.14
CA ARG A 532 -29.44 -34.07 47.41
C ARG A 532 -29.44 -32.63 47.92
N ASP A 533 -30.24 -31.81 47.25
CA ASP A 533 -30.53 -30.42 47.59
C ASP A 533 -31.21 -30.32 48.97
N GLU A 534 -30.62 -29.51 49.85
CA GLU A 534 -31.33 -28.92 50.99
C GLU A 534 -30.95 -27.44 51.08
N PHE A 535 -31.79 -26.60 50.48
CA PHE A 535 -31.91 -25.19 50.80
C PHE A 535 -33.28 -24.98 51.41
N HIS A 536 -33.34 -24.61 52.70
CA HIS A 536 -34.17 -23.51 53.19
C HIS A 536 -33.90 -23.18 54.66
N LEU A 537 -33.91 -21.87 54.92
CA LEU A 537 -34.08 -21.15 56.19
C LEU A 537 -32.92 -21.13 57.20
N PHE A 538 -32.35 -19.93 57.39
CA PHE A 538 -32.27 -19.35 58.73
C PHE A 538 -32.43 -17.82 58.68
N LYS A 539 -33.42 -17.34 59.43
CA LYS A 539 -33.80 -15.96 59.73
C LYS A 539 -33.60 -15.76 61.24
N CYS A 540 -33.31 -14.52 61.65
CA CYS A 540 -33.18 -13.99 63.04
C CYS A 540 -31.79 -14.21 63.70
N CYS A 541 -31.19 -13.28 64.45
CA CYS A 541 -31.63 -11.98 65.00
C CYS A 541 -30.41 -11.24 65.60
N ASN A 542 -30.52 -9.89 65.68
CA ASN A 542 -30.06 -8.99 66.77
C ASN A 542 -28.54 -8.86 67.09
N ARG A 543 -27.98 -7.76 67.57
CA ARG A 543 -28.37 -6.36 67.89
C ARG A 543 -27.13 -5.82 68.62
N GLU A 544 -26.62 -4.65 68.30
CA GLU A 544 -25.86 -3.88 69.30
C GLU A 544 -25.95 -2.38 69.02
N THR A 545 -26.64 -1.74 69.96
CA THR A 545 -26.79 -0.32 70.19
C THR A 545 -25.49 0.24 70.75
N PHE A 546 -24.93 1.27 70.12
CA PHE A 546 -24.06 2.23 70.80
C PHE A 546 -24.50 3.65 70.45
N ASP A 547 -24.73 4.41 71.52
CA ASP A 547 -25.15 5.81 71.54
C ASP A 547 -24.00 6.76 71.21
N ASP A 548 -24.38 7.83 70.51
CA ASP A 548 -23.88 9.22 70.55
C ASP A 548 -22.38 9.53 70.47
N LYS A 549 -21.99 10.20 69.36
CA LYS A 549 -21.67 11.64 69.39
C LYS A 549 -21.55 12.25 67.99
N ASN A 550 -22.27 13.36 67.82
CA ASN A 550 -22.20 14.36 66.75
C ASN A 550 -20.78 14.67 66.25
N VAL A 551 -20.55 14.49 64.94
CA VAL A 551 -19.80 15.44 64.10
C VAL A 551 -20.43 15.41 62.71
N GLN A 552 -20.98 16.55 62.28
CA GLN A 552 -21.37 16.81 60.90
C GLN A 552 -20.12 16.79 60.02
N VAL A 553 -20.01 15.81 59.13
CA VAL A 553 -19.17 15.91 57.92
C VAL A 553 -20.04 15.55 56.73
N ALA A 554 -20.11 16.49 55.80
CA ALA A 554 -20.93 16.44 54.62
C ALA A 554 -20.55 15.26 53.71
N ASN A 555 -21.59 14.65 53.14
CA ASN A 555 -21.63 13.76 51.98
C ASN A 555 -20.39 13.80 51.09
N LEU A 556 -19.60 12.72 51.12
CA LEU A 556 -18.56 12.46 50.13
C LEU A 556 -18.35 10.95 49.94
N GLU A 557 -19.40 10.22 49.58
CA GLU A 557 -19.28 8.81 49.14
C GLU A 557 -20.19 8.57 47.93
N ASP A 558 -19.71 8.99 46.76
CA ASP A 558 -20.21 8.55 45.45
C ASP A 558 -19.09 8.71 44.39
N SER A 559 -17.86 8.30 44.74
CA SER A 559 -16.69 8.41 43.83
C SER A 559 -15.68 7.28 44.02
N LEU A 560 -16.11 6.04 43.75
CA LEU A 560 -15.19 4.89 43.63
C LEU A 560 -15.34 4.13 42.30
N LEU A 561 -15.80 4.80 41.24
CA LEU A 561 -15.83 4.24 39.89
C LEU A 561 -15.33 5.24 38.83
N THR A 562 -14.20 5.89 39.09
CA THR A 562 -13.48 6.67 38.07
C THR A 562 -12.57 5.73 37.28
N GLY A 563 -12.96 5.48 36.04
CA GLY A 563 -12.12 4.85 35.04
C GLY A 563 -10.85 5.67 34.80
N PHE A 564 -9.81 4.98 34.34
CA PHE A 564 -8.55 5.57 33.90
C PHE A 564 -8.77 6.47 32.67
N CYS A 565 -9.16 7.73 32.90
CA CYS A 565 -8.92 8.78 31.93
C CYS A 565 -7.44 9.12 32.00
N LEU A 566 -6.71 8.80 30.92
CA LEU A 566 -5.36 9.32 30.72
C LEU A 566 -5.48 10.84 30.64
N ASP A 567 -4.89 11.51 31.63
CA ASP A 567 -4.79 12.95 31.72
C ASP A 567 -3.94 13.46 30.55
N GLU A 568 -4.55 14.23 29.66
CA GLU A 568 -3.94 14.76 28.42
C GLU A 568 -2.67 15.56 28.72
N ALA A 569 -2.63 16.24 29.88
CA ALA A 569 -1.47 16.97 30.36
C ALA A 569 -0.27 16.06 30.69
N LYS A 570 -0.52 14.81 31.09
CA LYS A 570 0.54 13.83 31.38
C LYS A 570 1.08 13.15 30.13
N LEU A 571 0.30 13.13 29.06
CA LEU A 571 0.74 12.65 27.76
C LEU A 571 1.66 13.69 27.10
N GLU A 572 1.35 14.98 27.25
CA GLU A 572 2.16 16.10 26.77
C GLU A 572 3.55 16.16 27.47
N GLU A 573 3.61 15.91 28.78
CA GLU A 573 4.87 15.80 29.54
C GLU A 573 5.74 14.60 29.08
N LEU A 574 5.11 13.55 28.52
CA LEU A 574 5.83 12.38 27.99
C LEU A 574 6.45 12.67 26.61
N PHE A 575 5.79 13.49 25.79
CA PHE A 575 6.32 13.92 24.49
C PHE A 575 7.41 14.99 24.63
N GLU A 576 7.36 15.86 25.64
CA GLU A 576 8.45 16.81 25.93
C GLU A 576 9.76 16.13 26.38
N ARG A 577 9.70 14.91 26.93
CA ARG A 577 10.92 14.15 27.33
C ARG A 577 11.56 13.35 26.19
N VAL A 578 10.93 13.26 25.02
CA VAL A 578 11.54 12.63 23.83
C VAL A 578 12.23 13.70 23.00
N HIS A 579 13.30 14.26 23.56
CA HIS A 579 14.21 15.13 22.81
C HIS A 579 15.12 14.25 21.95
N ILE A 580 14.78 14.09 20.68
CA ILE A 580 15.71 13.55 19.67
C ILE A 580 16.78 14.62 19.45
N PRO A 581 18.08 14.36 19.65
CA PRO A 581 19.12 15.34 19.35
C PRO A 581 19.16 15.54 17.83
N GLN A 582 18.79 16.73 17.36
CA GLN A 582 19.15 17.15 16.02
C GLN A 582 20.68 17.26 15.98
N ARG A 583 21.32 16.44 15.15
CA ARG A 583 22.75 16.57 14.86
C ARG A 583 22.97 17.91 14.19
N ASP A 584 23.68 18.80 14.88
CA ASP A 584 24.39 19.93 14.28
C ASP A 584 25.29 19.40 13.16
N THR A 585 24.92 19.68 11.91
CA THR A 585 25.86 19.64 10.78
C THR A 585 26.70 20.91 10.85
N GLY A 586 27.76 20.85 11.66
CA GLY A 586 28.82 21.85 11.65
C GLY A 586 29.55 21.80 10.30
N GLU A 587 29.29 22.77 9.44
CA GLU A 587 30.18 23.10 8.33
C GLU A 587 31.34 23.95 8.88
N ASP A 588 32.49 23.33 9.07
CA ASP A 588 33.76 24.04 9.17
C ASP A 588 34.40 24.14 7.77
N PRO A 589 34.73 25.35 7.28
CA PRO A 589 35.41 25.52 6.01
C PRO A 589 36.93 25.38 6.21
N LEU A 590 37.50 24.27 5.76
CA LEU A 590 38.95 24.14 5.64
C LEU A 590 39.43 24.66 4.29
N ASN A 591 40.09 25.82 4.36
CA ASN A 591 41.13 26.24 3.43
C ASN A 591 42.23 25.16 3.35
N SER A 592 42.56 24.70 2.14
CA SER A 592 43.91 24.32 1.67
C SER A 592 43.88 24.01 0.19
#